data_AF-A0A9D7P3M0-F1
#
_entry.id   AF-A0A9D7P3M0-F1
#
_cell.length_a   1.000
_cell.length_b   1.000
_cell.length_c   1.000
_cell.angle_alpha   90.00
_cell.angle_beta   90.00
_cell.angle_gamma   90.00
#
_symmetry.space_group_name_H-M   'P 1'
#
loop_
_entity.id
_entity.type
_entity.pdbx_description
1 polymer ?
#
loop_
_entity_poly.entity_id
_entity_poly.type
_entity_poly.pdbx_seq_one_letter_code
_entity_poly.pdbx_strand_id
1 'polypeptide(L)'
;MKRLFLFFLIAVLVIQSSVLSATENYDVILRNGTIVDGTGGRSYRADIAVRNGFIYRIGNLRDSKAAVDLDVRGLVVAPGFINLHSHATPTGVRTAVNMLTQGVTTEIINADGAGSLSIAKQLADFSAAGLAVNLGGYIGFNSAWASVVGQADRRPDADEILKMRALLTENLKQGAWGVSSGLDYKPAYFARTSEVIAVLQAARPWRTNFPNHDRLTPESGYSSLAAIGETIEIGERSDVMPVVTHMKVQGHEQGNAPKAVAMMQAASARGHETVADIYPYLAGQTGLGALFVPAWAVEGGRAEMLKRFQDATLRPRIAREIEAAIKARILTPENIYVSSHQRQFTEYMRERNAGAGETIISILEKESPSAIMKFGAEPDLIKLLQFPGSAVSCDCGASEAHPSLHPRYFGTFPRILGHYVRETKAMTLEDAVRKMSGLPANIIGLVDRGFLAVGMAADITVFDPATIIDHATYEQPTLASEGVRHVLVNGHFALRDGQATGEKTGRTLARSPDMPSRPMRTLQTRSISAKTPNMTLQLTQASNGGARGVFSFIDDNKQFRLVEAGLLQAHGKWASFTARLRETRGTQELAALVILDGGNPINPQAMIRVEIEGGRHWESRLNPRDYKIIVR
;
A
#
# COMPACT_ATOMS: atom_id res chain seq x y z
N MET A 1 -54.50 -25.07 -74.57
CA MET A 1 -53.13 -25.35 -74.10
C MET A 1 -52.59 -24.11 -73.39
N LYS A 2 -52.26 -24.25 -72.09
CA LYS A 2 -51.27 -23.51 -71.25
C LYS A 2 -51.29 -21.96 -71.27
N ARG A 3 -51.80 -21.30 -70.20
CA ARG A 3 -51.14 -20.80 -68.95
C ARG A 3 -50.62 -19.34 -69.12
N LEU A 4 -51.17 -18.32 -68.44
CA LEU A 4 -51.03 -17.92 -67.02
C LEU A 4 -49.68 -17.19 -66.74
N PHE A 5 -49.66 -15.86 -66.54
CA PHE A 5 -49.30 -15.18 -65.27
C PHE A 5 -49.02 -13.66 -65.40
N LEU A 6 -49.67 -12.94 -64.47
CA LEU A 6 -49.48 -11.59 -63.94
C LEU A 6 -48.09 -11.37 -63.33
N PHE A 7 -47.50 -10.17 -63.36
CA PHE A 7 -46.70 -9.67 -62.22
C PHE A 7 -46.65 -8.14 -62.12
N PHE A 8 -46.75 -7.71 -60.87
CA PHE A 8 -46.97 -6.39 -60.31
C PHE A 8 -45.66 -5.69 -59.95
N LEU A 9 -45.75 -4.36 -59.85
CA LEU A 9 -44.87 -3.36 -59.23
C LEU A 9 -44.02 -3.85 -58.03
N ILE A 10 -42.78 -3.35 -57.87
CA ILE A 10 -42.19 -2.91 -56.58
C ILE A 10 -40.97 -2.02 -56.85
N ALA A 11 -41.02 -0.78 -56.36
CA ALA A 11 -39.90 0.12 -56.21
C ALA A 11 -39.03 -0.33 -55.02
N VAL A 12 -37.73 -0.52 -55.24
CA VAL A 12 -36.78 -0.85 -54.17
C VAL A 12 -36.19 0.46 -53.63
N LEU A 13 -36.68 0.84 -52.45
CA LEU A 13 -36.09 1.84 -51.58
C LEU A 13 -34.81 1.23 -50.97
N VAL A 14 -33.63 1.70 -51.38
CA VAL A 14 -32.36 1.32 -50.73
C VAL A 14 -32.26 2.13 -49.43
N ILE A 15 -32.74 1.56 -48.34
CA ILE A 15 -32.42 2.04 -46.99
C ILE A 15 -30.98 1.60 -46.71
N GLN A 16 -30.01 2.50 -46.91
CA GLN A 16 -28.70 2.35 -46.30
C GLN A 16 -28.89 2.47 -44.79
N SER A 17 -28.89 1.34 -44.10
CA SER A 17 -28.68 1.29 -42.66
C SER A 17 -27.23 1.68 -42.38
N SER A 18 -26.98 2.99 -42.28
CA SER A 18 -25.81 3.48 -41.55
C SER A 18 -25.96 3.01 -40.11
N VAL A 19 -25.24 1.93 -39.78
CA VAL A 19 -24.93 1.60 -38.40
C VAL A 19 -24.14 2.79 -37.89
N LEU A 20 -24.81 3.74 -37.22
CA LEU A 20 -24.14 4.67 -36.34
C LEU A 20 -23.47 3.81 -35.28
N SER A 21 -22.20 3.47 -35.51
CA SER A 21 -21.30 3.16 -34.42
C SER A 21 -21.33 4.42 -33.55
N ALA A 22 -22.04 4.35 -32.43
CA ALA A 22 -21.91 5.34 -31.39
C ALA A 22 -20.42 5.35 -31.06
N THR A 23 -19.70 6.38 -31.52
CA THR A 23 -18.30 6.58 -31.17
C THR A 23 -18.24 6.57 -29.65
N GLU A 24 -17.70 5.51 -29.05
CA GLU A 24 -17.43 5.47 -27.62
C GLU A 24 -16.54 6.67 -27.32
N ASN A 25 -17.11 7.69 -26.68
CA ASN A 25 -16.38 8.89 -26.29
C ASN A 25 -15.75 8.59 -24.93
N TYR A 26 -14.42 8.64 -24.87
CA TYR A 26 -13.66 8.44 -23.63
C TYR A 26 -13.23 9.79 -23.03
N ASP A 27 -12.89 9.81 -21.75
CA ASP A 27 -12.41 11.03 -21.10
C ASP A 27 -10.94 11.26 -21.45
N VAL A 28 -10.14 10.20 -21.35
CA VAL A 28 -8.71 10.20 -21.68
C VAL A 28 -8.37 8.97 -22.51
N ILE A 29 -7.58 9.16 -23.57
CA ILE A 29 -6.80 8.08 -24.19
C ILE A 29 -5.31 8.40 -24.05
N LEU A 30 -4.56 7.42 -23.57
CA LEU A 30 -3.09 7.39 -23.58
C LEU A 30 -2.64 6.47 -24.72
N ARG A 31 -2.02 7.02 -25.77
CA ARG A 31 -1.62 6.31 -26.99
C ARG A 31 -0.18 5.80 -26.92
N ASN A 32 0.08 4.65 -27.54
CA ASN A 32 1.42 4.12 -27.85
C ASN A 32 2.36 3.90 -26.64
N GLY A 33 1.81 3.78 -25.42
CA GLY A 33 2.60 3.59 -24.20
C GLY A 33 3.26 2.22 -24.10
N THR A 34 4.36 2.12 -23.35
CA THR A 34 4.85 0.82 -22.85
C THR A 34 4.10 0.51 -21.56
N ILE A 35 3.17 -0.45 -21.61
CA ILE A 35 2.40 -0.86 -20.45
C ILE A 35 3.24 -1.76 -19.56
N VAL A 36 3.37 -1.38 -18.29
CA VAL A 36 3.88 -2.21 -17.20
C VAL A 36 2.76 -2.33 -16.19
N ASP A 37 1.96 -3.39 -16.30
CA ASP A 37 0.61 -3.48 -15.72
C ASP A 37 0.55 -3.74 -14.19
N GLY A 38 1.69 -3.75 -13.49
CA GLY A 38 1.78 -4.04 -12.06
C GLY A 38 1.77 -5.52 -11.70
N THR A 39 1.63 -6.43 -12.67
CA THR A 39 1.68 -7.88 -12.40
C THR A 39 3.09 -8.41 -12.20
N GLY A 40 4.12 -7.69 -12.67
CA GLY A 40 5.50 -8.18 -12.80
C GLY A 40 5.71 -9.07 -14.04
N GLY A 41 4.68 -9.27 -14.84
CA GLY A 41 4.79 -9.87 -16.17
C GLY A 41 5.45 -8.92 -17.18
N ARG A 42 5.82 -9.46 -18.34
CA ARG A 42 6.52 -8.73 -19.40
C ARG A 42 5.71 -7.52 -19.89
N SER A 43 6.39 -6.38 -20.06
CA SER A 43 5.81 -5.18 -20.66
C SER A 43 5.37 -5.36 -22.12
N TYR A 44 4.39 -4.57 -22.56
CA TYR A 44 3.83 -4.60 -23.92
C TYR A 44 3.38 -3.22 -24.40
N ARG A 45 3.21 -3.03 -25.72
CA ARG A 45 2.69 -1.79 -26.30
C ARG A 45 1.17 -1.84 -26.41
N ALA A 46 0.48 -0.81 -25.92
CA ALA A 46 -0.96 -0.64 -26.09
C ALA A 46 -1.37 0.81 -25.82
N ASP A 47 -2.60 1.14 -26.22
CA ASP A 47 -3.31 2.34 -25.78
C ASP A 47 -4.17 2.01 -24.54
N ILE A 48 -4.46 3.01 -23.70
CA ILE A 48 -5.40 2.91 -22.57
C ILE A 48 -6.50 3.96 -22.73
N ALA A 49 -7.76 3.53 -22.68
CA ALA A 49 -8.91 4.43 -22.58
C ALA A 49 -9.45 4.48 -21.15
N VAL A 50 -9.69 5.68 -20.66
CA VAL A 50 -10.30 5.97 -19.36
C VAL A 50 -11.66 6.62 -19.58
N ARG A 51 -12.66 6.19 -18.81
CA ARG A 51 -13.97 6.83 -18.75
C ARG A 51 -14.57 6.72 -17.35
N ASN A 52 -15.18 7.79 -16.87
CA ASN A 52 -15.85 7.87 -15.57
C ASN A 52 -14.96 7.40 -14.42
N GLY A 53 -13.66 7.65 -14.52
CA GLY A 53 -12.67 7.25 -13.52
C GLY A 53 -12.23 5.79 -13.55
N PHE A 54 -12.62 5.02 -14.57
CA PHE A 54 -12.23 3.62 -14.75
C PHE A 54 -11.44 3.38 -16.03
N ILE A 55 -10.59 2.35 -16.01
CA ILE A 55 -9.92 1.84 -17.20
C ILE A 55 -10.94 1.05 -18.02
N TYR A 56 -11.33 1.58 -19.16
CA TYR A 56 -12.37 1.01 -20.00
C TYR A 56 -11.83 0.07 -21.07
N ARG A 57 -10.67 0.35 -21.64
CA ARG A 57 -10.03 -0.52 -22.64
C ARG A 57 -8.52 -0.43 -22.52
N ILE A 58 -7.86 -1.54 -22.84
CA ILE A 58 -6.43 -1.60 -23.09
C ILE A 58 -6.23 -2.35 -24.40
N GLY A 59 -5.58 -1.74 -25.40
CA GLY A 59 -5.37 -2.37 -26.70
C GLY A 59 -5.16 -1.37 -27.82
N ASN A 60 -5.59 -1.73 -29.04
CA ASN A 60 -5.56 -0.82 -30.19
C ASN A 60 -6.83 0.04 -30.19
N LEU A 61 -6.66 1.36 -30.02
CA LEU A 61 -7.78 2.30 -29.95
C LEU A 61 -7.79 3.30 -31.11
N ARG A 62 -7.11 3.03 -32.24
CA ARG A 62 -6.91 3.99 -33.35
C ARG A 62 -8.18 4.69 -33.83
N ASP A 63 -9.32 4.00 -33.79
CA ASP A 63 -10.62 4.48 -34.29
C ASP A 63 -11.49 5.09 -33.16
N SER A 64 -11.01 5.07 -31.92
CA SER A 64 -11.66 5.66 -30.75
C SER A 64 -11.30 7.13 -30.57
N LYS A 65 -12.19 7.90 -29.92
CA LYS A 65 -12.02 9.32 -29.62
C LYS A 65 -12.10 9.57 -28.13
N ALA A 66 -11.43 10.62 -27.67
CA ALA A 66 -11.51 11.07 -26.30
C ALA A 66 -11.50 12.60 -26.19
N ALA A 67 -11.95 13.12 -25.04
CA ALA A 67 -11.82 14.54 -24.72
C ALA A 67 -10.34 14.95 -24.58
N VAL A 68 -9.51 14.07 -24.01
CA VAL A 68 -8.05 14.22 -23.95
C VAL A 68 -7.39 13.03 -24.64
N ASP A 69 -6.59 13.27 -25.67
CA ASP A 69 -5.90 12.23 -26.44
C ASP A 69 -4.39 12.56 -26.45
N LEU A 70 -3.59 11.75 -25.74
CA LEU A 70 -2.17 12.01 -25.52
C LEU A 70 -1.31 10.91 -26.14
N ASP A 71 -0.32 11.28 -26.95
CA ASP A 71 0.74 10.36 -27.37
C ASP A 71 1.80 10.23 -26.27
N VAL A 72 1.89 9.03 -25.68
CA VAL A 72 2.86 8.71 -24.63
C VAL A 72 3.92 7.73 -25.13
N ARG A 73 4.23 7.79 -26.43
CA ARG A 73 5.32 7.01 -27.05
C ARG A 73 6.64 7.26 -26.34
N GLY A 74 7.40 6.18 -26.13
CA GLY A 74 8.67 6.23 -25.40
C GLY A 74 8.52 6.25 -23.88
N LEU A 75 7.33 6.55 -23.36
CA LEU A 75 7.03 6.54 -21.94
C LEU A 75 6.51 5.18 -21.47
N VAL A 76 6.65 4.94 -20.17
CA VAL A 76 6.05 3.83 -19.45
C VAL A 76 4.71 4.28 -18.89
N VAL A 77 3.69 3.44 -19.04
CA VAL A 77 2.38 3.59 -18.41
C VAL A 77 2.22 2.47 -17.40
N ALA A 78 2.14 2.83 -16.13
CA ALA A 78 2.06 1.92 -14.99
C ALA A 78 0.82 2.24 -14.14
N PRO A 79 0.36 1.32 -13.26
CA PRO A 79 -0.59 1.70 -12.22
C PRO A 79 0.02 2.78 -11.34
N GLY A 80 -0.82 3.64 -10.79
CA GLY A 80 -0.42 4.58 -9.75
C GLY A 80 0.26 3.87 -8.59
N PHE A 81 1.35 4.44 -8.09
CA PHE A 81 2.10 3.82 -6.99
C PHE A 81 1.34 3.96 -5.67
N ILE A 82 1.47 2.95 -4.82
CA ILE A 82 0.78 2.83 -3.54
C ILE A 82 1.83 2.88 -2.43
N ASN A 83 1.77 3.91 -1.61
CA ASN A 83 2.60 4.06 -0.41
C ASN A 83 1.87 3.43 0.79
N LEU A 84 2.22 2.20 1.16
CA LEU A 84 1.58 1.48 2.27
C LEU A 84 2.11 1.91 3.65
N HIS A 85 3.24 2.61 3.69
CA HIS A 85 3.85 3.12 4.90
C HIS A 85 3.84 4.65 4.89
N SER A 86 2.66 5.25 5.10
CA SER A 86 2.49 6.70 5.08
C SER A 86 2.41 7.33 6.47
N HIS A 87 3.08 8.48 6.61
CA HIS A 87 2.98 9.45 7.70
C HIS A 87 2.45 10.81 7.19
N ALA A 88 1.53 10.77 6.22
CA ALA A 88 0.95 11.95 5.58
C ALA A 88 0.38 12.95 6.59
N THR A 89 0.54 14.24 6.29
CA THR A 89 -0.08 15.31 7.09
C THR A 89 -1.40 15.77 6.47
N PRO A 90 -2.35 16.30 7.26
CA PRO A 90 -3.59 16.88 6.73
C PRO A 90 -3.36 18.02 5.72
N THR A 91 -2.27 18.78 5.84
CA THR A 91 -1.91 19.83 4.88
C THR A 91 -1.29 19.25 3.62
N GLY A 92 -0.42 18.25 3.77
CA GLY A 92 0.30 17.61 2.67
C GLY A 92 -0.63 16.89 1.69
N VAL A 93 -1.63 16.13 2.17
CA VAL A 93 -2.56 15.38 1.29
C VAL A 93 -3.40 16.26 0.36
N ARG A 94 -3.53 17.57 0.66
CA ARG A 94 -4.33 18.50 -0.14
C ARG A 94 -3.73 18.72 -1.51
N THR A 95 -2.41 18.73 -1.61
CA THR A 95 -1.70 18.97 -2.87
C THR A 95 -0.86 17.77 -3.27
N ALA A 96 -0.32 17.04 -2.28
CA ALA A 96 0.50 15.85 -2.43
C ALA A 96 1.64 16.02 -3.46
N VAL A 97 2.17 17.23 -3.64
CA VAL A 97 3.15 17.54 -4.70
C VAL A 97 4.36 16.62 -4.63
N ASN A 98 4.88 16.40 -3.42
CA ASN A 98 6.02 15.51 -3.20
C ASN A 98 5.72 14.06 -3.60
N MET A 99 4.48 13.61 -3.46
CA MET A 99 4.08 12.23 -3.78
C MET A 99 3.68 12.06 -5.26
N LEU A 100 2.97 13.03 -5.82
CA LEU A 100 2.56 13.05 -7.22
C LEU A 100 3.78 13.11 -8.17
N THR A 101 4.78 13.92 -7.84
CA THR A 101 6.05 13.98 -8.62
C THR A 101 6.86 12.68 -8.55
N GLN A 102 6.52 11.78 -7.63
CA GLN A 102 7.07 10.43 -7.53
C GLN A 102 6.16 9.37 -8.17
N GLY A 103 4.97 9.72 -8.65
CA GLY A 103 4.02 8.79 -9.28
C GLY A 103 3.06 8.08 -8.30
N VAL A 104 2.94 8.57 -7.06
CA VAL A 104 2.06 7.97 -6.05
C VAL A 104 0.64 8.48 -6.20
N THR A 105 -0.34 7.56 -6.18
CA THR A 105 -1.78 7.86 -6.24
C THR A 105 -2.53 7.47 -4.99
N THR A 106 -1.94 6.67 -4.10
CA THR A 106 -2.60 6.15 -2.90
C THR A 106 -1.64 6.11 -1.72
N GLU A 107 -2.10 6.56 -0.56
CA GLU A 107 -1.38 6.48 0.71
C GLU A 107 -2.18 5.72 1.77
N ILE A 108 -1.49 4.92 2.58
CA ILE A 108 -2.05 4.27 3.77
C ILE A 108 -1.37 4.84 5.02
N ILE A 109 -2.11 5.65 5.78
CA ILE A 109 -1.60 6.35 6.97
C ILE A 109 -1.66 5.50 8.24
N ASN A 110 -1.10 6.05 9.32
CA ASN A 110 -1.04 5.43 10.64
C ASN A 110 -0.17 4.15 10.65
N ALA A 111 0.93 4.16 9.91
CA ALA A 111 1.97 3.15 10.10
C ALA A 111 2.57 3.24 11.52
N ASP A 112 3.29 2.21 11.95
CA ASP A 112 4.01 2.16 13.24
C ASP A 112 3.15 2.30 14.51
N GLY A 113 1.84 2.05 14.41
CA GLY A 113 0.96 1.84 15.56
C GLY A 113 0.37 3.09 16.20
N ALA A 114 0.75 4.30 15.77
CA ALA A 114 0.12 5.54 16.21
C ALA A 114 -1.02 5.95 15.25
N GLY A 115 -1.96 6.77 15.72
CA GLY A 115 -3.09 7.23 14.93
C GLY A 115 -4.35 7.48 15.76
N SER A 116 -5.43 7.91 15.10
CA SER A 116 -6.74 8.10 15.74
C SER A 116 -7.32 6.77 16.23
N LEU A 117 -8.08 6.80 17.33
CA LEU A 117 -8.93 5.68 17.78
C LEU A 117 -10.28 5.61 17.04
N SER A 118 -10.54 6.54 16.13
CA SER A 118 -11.61 6.46 15.13
C SER A 118 -11.04 6.77 13.75
N ILE A 119 -10.84 5.71 12.97
CA ILE A 119 -10.32 5.79 11.60
C ILE A 119 -11.33 6.46 10.68
N ALA A 120 -12.63 6.19 10.85
CA ALA A 120 -13.67 6.84 10.05
C ALA A 120 -13.65 8.35 10.25
N LYS A 121 -13.53 8.83 11.50
CA LYS A 121 -13.45 10.26 11.78
C LYS A 121 -12.18 10.87 11.17
N GLN A 122 -11.02 10.23 11.37
CA GLN A 122 -9.76 10.73 10.82
C GLN A 122 -9.81 10.84 9.29
N LEU A 123 -10.30 9.81 8.60
CA LEU A 123 -10.46 9.84 7.15
C LEU A 123 -11.48 10.90 6.70
N ALA A 124 -12.58 11.09 7.43
CA ALA A 124 -13.54 12.15 7.14
C ALA A 124 -12.92 13.56 7.28
N ASP A 125 -12.12 13.79 8.33
CA ASP A 125 -11.43 15.07 8.55
C ASP A 125 -10.42 15.36 7.40
N PHE A 126 -9.67 14.34 6.95
CA PHE A 126 -8.78 14.44 5.79
C PHE A 126 -9.56 14.68 4.49
N SER A 127 -10.68 13.97 4.28
CA SER A 127 -11.54 14.14 3.11
C SER A 127 -12.11 15.55 3.01
N ALA A 128 -12.61 16.10 4.14
CA ALA A 128 -13.14 17.45 4.22
C ALA A 128 -12.09 18.54 3.90
N ALA A 129 -10.81 18.25 4.13
CA ALA A 129 -9.71 19.12 3.77
C ALA A 129 -9.38 19.11 2.26
N GLY A 130 -9.89 18.13 1.51
CA GLY A 130 -9.61 17.88 0.09
C GLY A 130 -8.38 17.00 -0.11
N LEU A 131 -8.48 16.05 -1.05
CA LEU A 131 -7.45 15.04 -1.29
C LEU A 131 -6.95 15.06 -2.74
N ALA A 132 -5.65 15.23 -2.96
CA ALA A 132 -5.04 15.09 -4.29
C ALA A 132 -4.76 13.61 -4.65
N VAL A 133 -4.55 12.76 -3.65
CA VAL A 133 -4.31 11.32 -3.77
C VAL A 133 -5.31 10.53 -2.93
N ASN A 134 -5.51 9.26 -3.23
CA ASN A 134 -6.36 8.39 -2.41
C ASN A 134 -5.75 8.15 -1.02
N LEU A 135 -6.60 7.94 -0.03
CA LEU A 135 -6.17 7.82 1.37
C LEU A 135 -6.91 6.69 2.10
N GLY A 136 -6.18 5.70 2.59
CA GLY A 136 -6.65 4.73 3.59
C GLY A 136 -5.83 4.86 4.87
N GLY A 137 -6.16 4.10 5.91
CA GLY A 137 -5.32 4.04 7.10
C GLY A 137 -5.52 2.80 7.95
N TYR A 138 -4.53 2.56 8.81
CA TYR A 138 -4.55 1.51 9.82
C TYR A 138 -5.17 1.99 11.14
N ILE A 139 -5.67 1.06 11.94
CA ILE A 139 -5.85 1.29 13.38
C ILE A 139 -4.55 0.95 14.10
N GLY A 140 -4.08 1.87 14.93
CA GLY A 140 -2.82 1.74 15.64
C GLY A 140 -2.93 0.97 16.96
N PHE A 141 -2.16 -0.11 17.09
CA PHE A 141 -2.01 -0.87 18.34
C PHE A 141 -1.45 0.01 19.47
N ASN A 142 -0.46 0.86 19.17
CA ASN A 142 0.16 1.73 20.18
C ASN A 142 -0.86 2.75 20.73
N SER A 143 -1.71 3.31 19.87
CA SER A 143 -2.81 4.19 20.31
C SER A 143 -3.80 3.45 21.21
N ALA A 144 -4.19 2.23 20.83
CA ALA A 144 -5.09 1.40 21.65
C ALA A 144 -4.45 1.10 23.03
N TRP A 145 -3.20 0.66 23.04
CA TRP A 145 -2.43 0.39 24.25
C TRP A 145 -2.32 1.62 25.15
N ALA A 146 -1.90 2.76 24.60
CA ALA A 146 -1.76 4.00 25.37
C ALA A 146 -3.08 4.47 25.98
N SER A 147 -4.21 4.25 25.29
CA SER A 147 -5.53 4.67 25.77
C SER A 147 -6.10 3.81 26.90
N VAL A 148 -5.63 2.56 27.03
CA VAL A 148 -6.15 1.59 28.00
C VAL A 148 -5.13 1.31 29.10
N VAL A 149 -3.91 0.93 28.72
CA VAL A 149 -2.83 0.56 29.65
C VAL A 149 -2.08 1.78 30.16
N GLY A 150 -1.91 2.80 29.31
CA GLY A 150 -1.16 4.01 29.63
C GLY A 150 0.35 3.88 29.36
N GLN A 151 1.14 4.67 30.09
CA GLN A 151 2.58 4.85 29.84
C GLN A 151 3.50 4.00 30.74
N ALA A 152 2.93 3.28 31.71
CA ALA A 152 3.69 2.49 32.68
C ALA A 152 4.07 1.12 32.12
N ASP A 153 5.17 0.56 32.64
CA ASP A 153 5.55 -0.83 32.35
C ASP A 153 4.74 -1.77 33.26
N ARG A 154 3.47 -1.95 32.89
CA ARG A 154 2.55 -2.84 33.60
C ARG A 154 1.84 -3.78 32.64
N ARG A 155 1.34 -4.87 33.20
CA ARG A 155 0.57 -5.86 32.44
C ARG A 155 -0.90 -5.46 32.41
N PRO A 156 -1.56 -5.54 31.24
CA PRO A 156 -3.00 -5.36 31.17
C PRO A 156 -3.72 -6.52 31.87
N ASP A 157 -4.84 -6.24 32.52
CA ASP A 157 -5.76 -7.28 32.94
C ASP A 157 -6.65 -7.78 31.77
N ALA A 158 -7.51 -8.76 32.04
CA ALA A 158 -8.38 -9.34 31.04
C ALA A 158 -9.38 -8.32 30.45
N ASP A 159 -9.90 -7.40 31.25
CA ASP A 159 -10.86 -6.38 30.82
C ASP A 159 -10.18 -5.33 29.94
N GLU A 160 -8.94 -4.97 30.24
CA GLU A 160 -8.11 -4.09 29.42
C GLU A 160 -7.77 -4.71 28.06
N ILE A 161 -7.45 -6.01 28.02
CA ILE A 161 -7.31 -6.74 26.75
C ILE A 161 -8.62 -6.67 25.95
N LEU A 162 -9.78 -6.90 26.58
CA LEU A 162 -11.08 -6.82 25.91
C LEU A 162 -11.39 -5.42 25.38
N LYS A 163 -11.06 -4.36 26.13
CA LYS A 163 -11.20 -2.97 25.68
C LYS A 163 -10.36 -2.69 24.43
N MET A 164 -9.10 -3.12 24.41
CA MET A 164 -8.25 -2.96 23.22
C MET A 164 -8.78 -3.76 22.02
N ARG A 165 -9.26 -4.99 22.22
CA ARG A 165 -9.91 -5.79 21.17
C ARG A 165 -11.15 -5.11 20.60
N ALA A 166 -11.95 -4.45 21.44
CA ALA A 166 -13.12 -3.71 21.01
C ALA A 166 -12.73 -2.50 20.13
N LEU A 167 -11.70 -1.74 20.53
CA LEU A 167 -11.16 -0.63 19.73
C LEU A 167 -10.69 -1.09 18.34
N LEU A 168 -9.93 -2.19 18.28
CA LEU A 168 -9.48 -2.75 17.00
C LEU A 168 -10.65 -3.19 16.13
N THR A 169 -11.59 -3.94 16.71
CA THR A 169 -12.76 -4.46 16.00
C THR A 169 -13.63 -3.34 15.43
N GLU A 170 -13.86 -2.29 16.22
CA GLU A 170 -14.67 -1.14 15.78
C GLU A 170 -14.01 -0.40 14.61
N ASN A 171 -12.69 -0.19 14.66
CA ASN A 171 -12.00 0.48 13.56
C ASN A 171 -11.91 -0.40 12.30
N LEU A 172 -11.81 -1.71 12.44
CA LEU A 172 -11.90 -2.63 11.30
C LEU A 172 -13.30 -2.59 10.66
N LYS A 173 -14.39 -2.48 11.45
CA LYS A 173 -15.75 -2.22 10.93
C LYS A 173 -15.86 -0.88 10.20
N GLN A 174 -15.14 0.13 10.68
CA GLN A 174 -15.06 1.46 10.07
C GLN A 174 -14.17 1.52 8.82
N GLY A 175 -13.58 0.38 8.41
CA GLY A 175 -12.83 0.27 7.16
C GLY A 175 -11.32 0.43 7.28
N ALA A 176 -10.74 0.26 8.47
CA ALA A 176 -9.28 0.20 8.63
C ALA A 176 -8.66 -0.92 7.78
N TRP A 177 -7.51 -0.62 7.17
CA TRP A 177 -6.82 -1.54 6.26
C TRP A 177 -6.03 -2.65 6.96
N GLY A 178 -6.03 -2.68 8.29
CA GLY A 178 -5.24 -3.58 9.12
C GLY A 178 -4.99 -2.97 10.50
N VAL A 179 -4.15 -3.64 11.29
CA VAL A 179 -3.72 -3.17 12.61
C VAL A 179 -2.22 -2.91 12.55
N SER A 180 -1.80 -1.65 12.63
CA SER A 180 -0.37 -1.33 12.66
C SER A 180 0.15 -1.36 14.09
N SER A 181 1.45 -1.58 14.25
CA SER A 181 2.13 -1.44 15.54
C SER A 181 3.54 -0.91 15.36
N GLY A 182 4.07 -0.30 16.42
CA GLY A 182 5.47 0.03 16.50
C GLY A 182 5.98 -0.38 17.86
N LEU A 183 6.33 -1.65 17.98
CA LEU A 183 6.72 -2.25 19.23
C LEU A 183 8.09 -1.75 19.72
N ASP A 184 8.86 -1.03 18.91
CA ASP A 184 10.05 -0.33 19.41
C ASP A 184 9.73 1.02 20.10
N TYR A 185 8.51 1.53 19.89
CA TYR A 185 8.05 2.80 20.46
C TYR A 185 7.27 2.61 21.76
N LYS A 186 7.52 3.50 22.72
CA LYS A 186 6.84 3.51 24.01
C LYS A 186 5.46 4.19 23.84
N PRO A 187 4.40 3.70 24.49
CA PRO A 187 4.40 2.66 25.53
C PRO A 187 4.24 1.22 25.04
N ALA A 188 3.91 0.97 23.76
CA ALA A 188 3.67 -0.39 23.27
C ALA A 188 4.91 -1.29 23.35
N TYR A 189 6.12 -0.70 23.42
CA TYR A 189 7.37 -1.39 23.76
C TYR A 189 7.25 -2.32 24.97
N PHE A 190 6.47 -1.92 25.97
CA PHE A 190 6.29 -2.71 27.18
C PHE A 190 5.40 -3.94 26.95
N ALA A 191 4.58 -4.00 25.90
CA ALA A 191 3.69 -5.14 25.66
C ALA A 191 4.47 -6.45 25.50
N ARG A 192 4.05 -7.53 26.16
CA ARG A 192 4.64 -8.86 25.88
C ARG A 192 4.09 -9.39 24.56
N THR A 193 4.87 -10.20 23.86
CA THR A 193 4.44 -10.85 22.59
C THR A 193 3.09 -11.56 22.75
N SER A 194 2.88 -12.25 23.87
CA SER A 194 1.62 -12.93 24.19
C SER A 194 0.42 -11.98 24.33
N GLU A 195 0.64 -10.75 24.81
CA GLU A 195 -0.41 -9.74 24.97
C GLU A 195 -0.74 -9.09 23.64
N VAL A 196 0.28 -8.80 22.82
CA VAL A 196 0.09 -8.35 21.44
C VAL A 196 -0.76 -9.38 20.69
N ILE A 197 -0.42 -10.68 20.77
CA ILE A 197 -1.20 -11.77 20.18
C ILE A 197 -2.65 -11.78 20.71
N ALA A 198 -2.84 -11.69 22.03
CA ALA A 198 -4.17 -11.75 22.65
C ALA A 198 -5.11 -10.62 22.18
N VAL A 199 -4.55 -9.42 21.97
CA VAL A 199 -5.28 -8.27 21.42
C VAL A 199 -5.52 -8.44 19.91
N LEU A 200 -4.48 -8.82 19.17
CA LEU A 200 -4.50 -8.88 17.71
C LEU A 200 -5.41 -10.00 17.17
N GLN A 201 -5.69 -11.04 17.96
CA GLN A 201 -6.69 -12.07 17.62
C GLN A 201 -8.09 -11.51 17.31
N ALA A 202 -8.42 -10.28 17.74
CA ALA A 202 -9.63 -9.59 17.30
C ALA A 202 -9.68 -9.31 15.78
N ALA A 203 -8.52 -9.19 15.14
CA ALA A 203 -8.40 -8.93 13.71
C ALA A 203 -8.49 -10.20 12.84
N ARG A 204 -8.37 -11.41 13.44
CA ARG A 204 -8.42 -12.69 12.70
C ARG A 204 -9.62 -12.83 11.75
N PRO A 205 -10.88 -12.57 12.16
CA PRO A 205 -12.03 -12.74 11.26
C PRO A 205 -11.99 -11.84 10.03
N TRP A 206 -11.20 -10.77 10.09
CA TRP A 206 -11.08 -9.80 9.02
C TRP A 206 -10.16 -10.24 7.90
N ARG A 207 -9.30 -11.26 8.10
CA ARG A 207 -8.29 -11.71 7.10
C ARG A 207 -7.43 -10.54 6.59
N THR A 208 -6.91 -9.76 7.54
CA THR A 208 -6.15 -8.53 7.27
C THR A 208 -4.67 -8.70 7.63
N ASN A 209 -3.92 -7.61 7.55
CA ASN A 209 -2.48 -7.54 7.77
C ASN A 209 -2.11 -6.82 9.08
N PHE A 210 -0.89 -7.08 9.52
CA PHE A 210 -0.26 -6.52 10.71
C PHE A 210 1.13 -5.95 10.35
N PRO A 211 1.20 -4.68 9.91
CA PRO A 211 2.46 -3.97 9.79
C PRO A 211 3.03 -3.64 11.17
N ASN A 212 4.25 -4.11 11.42
CA ASN A 212 4.96 -3.88 12.67
C ASN A 212 6.33 -3.24 12.43
N HIS A 213 6.56 -2.11 13.10
CA HIS A 213 7.90 -1.63 13.38
C HIS A 213 8.48 -2.48 14.51
N ASP A 214 9.31 -3.42 14.08
CA ASP A 214 10.03 -4.44 14.86
C ASP A 214 10.69 -3.90 16.14
N ARG A 215 10.55 -4.66 17.24
CA ARG A 215 11.08 -4.29 18.55
C ARG A 215 12.51 -4.79 18.77
N LEU A 216 13.42 -3.86 19.03
CA LEU A 216 14.82 -4.18 19.30
C LEU A 216 15.17 -3.84 20.76
N THR A 217 15.38 -4.85 21.58
CA THR A 217 15.57 -4.65 23.02
C THR A 217 17.02 -4.93 23.46
N PRO A 218 17.47 -4.40 24.61
CA PRO A 218 18.75 -4.78 25.19
C PRO A 218 18.88 -6.30 25.41
N GLU A 219 17.79 -6.97 25.78
CA GLU A 219 17.77 -8.42 26.06
C GLU A 219 18.02 -9.27 24.81
N SER A 220 17.59 -8.79 23.63
CA SER A 220 17.92 -9.41 22.34
C SER A 220 19.23 -8.92 21.74
N GLY A 221 19.99 -8.09 22.47
CA GLY A 221 21.18 -7.42 21.96
C GLY A 221 20.87 -6.40 20.85
N TYR A 222 19.63 -5.92 20.75
CA TYR A 222 19.12 -5.12 19.64
C TYR A 222 19.16 -5.85 18.27
N SER A 223 18.89 -7.16 18.27
CA SER A 223 18.90 -7.97 17.04
C SER A 223 17.65 -7.70 16.16
N SER A 224 17.88 -7.27 14.92
CA SER A 224 16.90 -7.25 13.84
C SER A 224 16.34 -8.66 13.57
N LEU A 225 17.17 -9.71 13.59
CA LEU A 225 16.71 -11.07 13.33
C LEU A 225 15.74 -11.56 14.41
N ALA A 226 16.03 -11.29 15.69
CA ALA A 226 15.13 -11.61 16.79
C ALA A 226 13.79 -10.88 16.66
N ALA A 227 13.83 -9.60 16.28
CA ALA A 227 12.63 -8.79 16.13
C ALA A 227 11.75 -9.23 14.94
N ILE A 228 12.36 -9.58 13.80
CA ILE A 228 11.65 -10.20 12.67
C ILE A 228 11.01 -11.53 13.10
N GLY A 229 11.72 -12.33 13.90
CA GLY A 229 11.19 -13.56 14.48
C GLY A 229 9.96 -13.32 15.35
N GLU A 230 9.97 -12.28 16.19
CA GLU A 230 8.80 -11.86 16.98
C GLU A 230 7.61 -11.48 16.08
N THR A 231 7.84 -10.67 15.03
CA THR A 231 6.77 -10.26 14.10
C THR A 231 6.15 -11.46 13.39
N ILE A 232 6.97 -12.43 12.98
CA ILE A 232 6.50 -13.70 12.41
C ILE A 232 5.65 -14.46 13.43
N GLU A 233 6.14 -14.64 14.66
CA GLU A 233 5.40 -15.34 15.73
C GLU A 233 4.04 -14.69 16.00
N ILE A 234 3.98 -13.37 16.08
CA ILE A 234 2.75 -12.63 16.31
C ILE A 234 1.76 -12.91 15.18
N GLY A 235 2.19 -12.80 13.91
CA GLY A 235 1.36 -13.08 12.75
C GLY A 235 0.83 -14.52 12.73
N GLU A 236 1.71 -15.51 12.91
CA GLU A 236 1.36 -16.94 12.93
C GLU A 236 0.32 -17.26 14.03
N ARG A 237 0.54 -16.76 15.25
CA ARG A 237 -0.29 -17.10 16.42
C ARG A 237 -1.59 -16.29 16.52
N SER A 238 -1.68 -15.15 15.85
CA SER A 238 -2.91 -14.36 15.77
C SER A 238 -3.70 -14.58 14.48
N ASP A 239 -3.15 -15.31 13.50
CA ASP A 239 -3.75 -15.61 12.20
C ASP A 239 -4.09 -14.33 11.41
N VAL A 240 -3.12 -13.41 11.37
CA VAL A 240 -3.11 -12.22 10.52
C VAL A 240 -1.80 -12.17 9.75
N MET A 241 -1.79 -11.54 8.59
CA MET A 241 -0.58 -11.52 7.75
C MET A 241 0.48 -10.57 8.35
N PRO A 242 1.64 -11.07 8.80
CA PRO A 242 2.69 -10.20 9.30
C PRO A 242 3.36 -9.42 8.16
N VAL A 243 3.54 -8.11 8.37
CA VAL A 243 4.31 -7.23 7.49
C VAL A 243 5.44 -6.62 8.31
N VAL A 244 6.68 -6.99 7.99
CA VAL A 244 7.87 -6.36 8.57
C VAL A 244 8.04 -5.00 7.91
N THR A 245 7.74 -3.92 8.64
CA THR A 245 7.78 -2.58 8.04
C THR A 245 9.21 -2.10 7.87
N HIS A 246 9.43 -1.24 6.87
CA HIS A 246 10.70 -0.60 6.52
C HIS A 246 11.92 -1.51 6.80
N MET A 247 11.83 -2.74 6.30
CA MET A 247 12.68 -3.85 6.72
C MET A 247 14.13 -3.49 6.54
N LYS A 248 14.92 -3.75 7.59
CA LYS A 248 16.35 -3.48 7.63
C LYS A 248 17.04 -4.45 8.56
N VAL A 249 18.30 -4.73 8.25
CA VAL A 249 19.23 -5.40 9.16
C VAL A 249 20.25 -4.33 9.56
N GLN A 250 20.25 -3.95 10.84
CA GLN A 250 20.88 -2.71 11.28
C GLN A 250 22.08 -2.89 12.20
N GLY A 251 22.94 -1.86 12.21
CA GLY A 251 24.05 -1.74 13.12
C GLY A 251 25.00 -2.93 13.06
N HIS A 252 25.24 -3.56 14.21
CA HIS A 252 26.20 -4.66 14.31
C HIS A 252 25.75 -5.95 13.60
N GLU A 253 24.48 -6.06 13.17
CA GLU A 253 23.99 -7.21 12.41
C GLU A 253 24.07 -7.04 10.88
N GLN A 254 24.56 -5.91 10.37
CA GLN A 254 24.77 -5.73 8.93
C GLN A 254 25.50 -6.94 8.30
N GLY A 255 25.08 -7.31 7.09
CA GLY A 255 25.49 -8.52 6.38
C GLY A 255 24.55 -9.72 6.55
N ASN A 256 23.55 -9.64 7.44
CA ASN A 256 22.60 -10.72 7.69
C ASN A 256 21.28 -10.62 6.92
N ALA A 257 21.11 -9.70 5.95
CA ALA A 257 19.90 -9.67 5.12
C ALA A 257 19.56 -11.02 4.44
N PRO A 258 20.53 -11.83 3.94
CA PRO A 258 20.22 -13.16 3.43
C PRO A 258 19.55 -14.08 4.45
N LYS A 259 19.94 -14.00 5.73
CA LYS A 259 19.32 -14.79 6.82
C LYS A 259 17.90 -14.30 7.12
N ALA A 260 17.71 -12.98 7.21
CA ALA A 260 16.40 -12.38 7.40
C ALA A 260 15.40 -12.81 6.32
N VAL A 261 15.82 -12.73 5.04
CA VAL A 261 15.01 -13.20 3.89
C VAL A 261 14.70 -14.69 4.00
N ALA A 262 15.68 -15.52 4.36
CA ALA A 262 15.48 -16.96 4.51
C ALA A 262 14.46 -17.29 5.62
N MET A 263 14.48 -16.55 6.74
CA MET A 263 13.50 -16.71 7.83
C MET A 263 12.08 -16.41 7.36
N MET A 264 11.89 -15.29 6.66
CA MET A 264 10.57 -14.91 6.11
C MET A 264 10.08 -15.89 5.05
N GLN A 265 10.98 -16.35 4.16
CA GLN A 265 10.64 -17.38 3.17
C GLN A 265 10.24 -18.71 3.82
N ALA A 266 10.94 -19.12 4.89
CA ALA A 266 10.61 -20.32 5.64
C ALA A 266 9.24 -20.20 6.34
N ALA A 267 8.91 -19.02 6.90
CA ALA A 267 7.59 -18.74 7.47
C ALA A 267 6.49 -18.81 6.41
N SER A 268 6.68 -18.14 5.27
CA SER A 268 5.76 -18.20 4.14
C SER A 268 5.55 -19.63 3.62
N ALA A 269 6.61 -20.46 3.58
CA ALA A 269 6.49 -21.86 3.17
C ALA A 269 5.68 -22.74 4.14
N ARG A 270 5.54 -22.34 5.41
CA ARG A 270 4.67 -23.02 6.40
C ARG A 270 3.20 -22.59 6.30
N GLY A 271 2.86 -21.65 5.42
CA GLY A 271 1.48 -21.22 5.16
C GLY A 271 1.10 -19.86 5.75
N HIS A 272 2.01 -19.19 6.46
CA HIS A 272 1.83 -17.83 6.97
C HIS A 272 2.68 -16.87 6.18
N GLU A 273 2.09 -16.28 5.14
CA GLU A 273 2.86 -15.44 4.23
C GLU A 273 3.38 -14.20 4.95
N THR A 274 4.70 -14.08 4.98
CA THR A 274 5.43 -13.02 5.65
C THR A 274 6.04 -12.13 4.58
N VAL A 275 5.66 -10.85 4.62
CA VAL A 275 6.05 -9.84 3.64
C VAL A 275 6.71 -8.65 4.33
N ALA A 276 7.26 -7.73 3.56
CA ALA A 276 7.88 -6.52 4.07
C ALA A 276 7.52 -5.31 3.23
N ASP A 277 7.75 -4.12 3.79
CA ASP A 277 7.95 -2.91 3.00
C ASP A 277 9.39 -2.37 3.20
N ILE A 278 9.90 -1.60 2.25
CA ILE A 278 11.26 -1.03 2.30
C ILE A 278 11.36 0.31 1.56
N TYR A 279 12.18 1.23 2.07
CA TYR A 279 12.63 2.43 1.37
C TYR A 279 14.08 2.30 0.88
N PRO A 280 14.45 2.92 -0.25
CA PRO A 280 15.75 2.76 -0.92
C PRO A 280 16.90 3.61 -0.33
N TYR A 281 17.02 3.64 1.00
CA TYR A 281 18.01 4.44 1.73
C TYR A 281 18.63 3.66 2.88
N LEU A 282 19.89 4.00 3.21
CA LEU A 282 20.63 3.38 4.31
C LEU A 282 20.37 4.03 5.67
N ALA A 283 19.62 5.12 5.68
CA ALA A 283 19.22 5.85 6.87
C ALA A 283 17.70 5.96 6.96
N GLY A 284 17.19 6.03 8.19
CA GLY A 284 15.80 6.37 8.47
C GLY A 284 15.71 7.63 9.33
N GLN A 285 14.50 8.08 9.61
CA GLN A 285 14.25 9.27 10.41
C GLN A 285 13.21 8.98 11.50
N THR A 286 13.48 9.42 12.72
CA THR A 286 12.53 9.38 13.85
C THR A 286 12.93 10.44 14.90
N GLY A 287 12.34 10.40 16.10
CA GLY A 287 12.76 11.24 17.22
C GLY A 287 14.11 10.79 17.81
N LEU A 288 15.01 11.74 18.14
CA LEU A 288 16.35 11.43 18.65
C LEU A 288 16.33 10.50 19.87
N GLY A 289 15.38 10.68 20.78
CA GLY A 289 15.27 9.85 21.99
C GLY A 289 14.55 8.51 21.79
N ALA A 290 13.86 8.31 20.66
CA ALA A 290 12.90 7.21 20.51
C ALA A 290 13.55 5.82 20.60
N LEU A 291 14.71 5.66 19.95
CA LEU A 291 15.41 4.38 19.79
C LEU A 291 16.56 4.17 20.78
N PHE A 292 17.08 5.25 21.38
CA PHE A 292 18.30 5.17 22.20
C PHE A 292 18.04 5.24 23.70
N VAL A 293 17.00 5.96 24.15
CA VAL A 293 16.73 6.07 25.59
C VAL A 293 16.17 4.73 26.10
N PRO A 294 16.75 4.15 27.16
CA PRO A 294 16.28 2.89 27.73
C PRO A 294 14.81 2.95 28.13
N ALA A 295 14.07 1.88 27.87
CA ALA A 295 12.62 1.88 28.08
C ALA A 295 12.23 2.17 29.54
N TRP A 296 12.96 1.64 30.52
CA TRP A 296 12.74 1.91 31.96
C TRP A 296 12.93 3.39 32.33
N ALA A 297 13.77 4.12 31.59
CA ALA A 297 13.95 5.55 31.80
C ALA A 297 12.75 6.35 31.25
N VAL A 298 12.14 5.88 30.16
CA VAL A 298 10.97 6.50 29.51
C VAL A 298 9.65 6.14 30.20
N GLU A 299 9.63 5.06 30.99
CA GLU A 299 8.44 4.56 31.70
C GLU A 299 7.70 5.68 32.46
N GLY A 300 6.38 5.77 32.28
CA GLY A 300 5.57 6.86 32.83
C GLY A 300 5.54 8.12 31.95
N GLY A 301 6.27 8.10 30.82
CA GLY A 301 6.29 9.15 29.83
C GLY A 301 7.37 10.21 30.07
N ARG A 302 7.35 11.26 29.23
CA ARG A 302 8.40 12.29 29.20
C ARG A 302 8.66 12.96 30.55
N ALA A 303 7.61 13.25 31.33
CA ALA A 303 7.77 13.92 32.61
C ALA A 303 8.62 13.08 33.59
N GLU A 304 8.33 11.78 33.70
CA GLU A 304 9.10 10.87 34.55
C GLU A 304 10.51 10.63 34.00
N MET A 305 10.65 10.54 32.67
CA MET A 305 11.97 10.47 32.02
C MET A 305 12.85 11.67 32.39
N LEU A 306 12.32 12.89 32.34
CA LEU A 306 13.06 14.09 32.71
C LEU A 306 13.45 14.10 34.19
N LYS A 307 12.59 13.61 35.09
CA LYS A 307 12.95 13.44 36.51
C LYS A 307 14.12 12.46 36.68
N ARG A 308 14.11 11.33 35.96
CA ARG A 308 15.21 10.35 35.98
C ARG A 308 16.51 10.90 35.39
N PHE A 309 16.44 11.84 34.43
CA PHE A 309 17.62 12.54 33.93
C PHE A 309 18.26 13.46 34.98
N GLN A 310 17.46 14.07 35.87
CA GLN A 310 17.95 14.92 36.97
C GLN A 310 18.50 14.10 38.15
N ASP A 311 18.20 12.81 38.23
CA ASP A 311 18.72 11.95 39.30
C ASP A 311 20.20 11.61 39.06
N ALA A 312 21.06 12.10 39.95
CA ALA A 312 22.51 11.91 39.87
C ALA A 312 22.96 10.44 39.93
N THR A 313 22.15 9.55 40.48
CA THR A 313 22.43 8.10 40.57
C THR A 313 22.03 7.35 39.31
N LEU A 314 20.95 7.81 38.64
CA LEU A 314 20.41 7.16 37.44
C LEU A 314 21.07 7.68 36.16
N ARG A 315 21.38 8.98 36.08
CA ARG A 315 21.91 9.62 34.87
C ARG A 315 23.14 8.91 34.28
N PRO A 316 24.18 8.52 35.06
CA PRO A 316 25.33 7.82 34.49
C PRO A 316 24.97 6.46 33.88
N ARG A 317 23.99 5.76 34.45
CA ARG A 317 23.49 4.51 33.89
C ARG A 317 22.76 4.75 32.57
N ILE A 318 21.86 5.74 32.54
CA ILE A 318 21.10 6.12 31.33
C ILE A 318 22.08 6.49 30.20
N ALA A 319 23.08 7.32 30.48
CA ALA A 319 24.08 7.71 29.48
C ALA A 319 24.83 6.50 28.89
N ARG A 320 25.29 5.58 29.75
CA ARG A 320 25.98 4.35 29.28
C ARG A 320 25.07 3.46 28.44
N GLU A 321 23.82 3.28 28.83
CA GLU A 321 22.87 2.45 28.08
C GLU A 321 22.48 3.09 26.73
N ILE A 322 22.39 4.43 26.66
CA ILE A 322 22.24 5.15 25.39
C ILE A 322 23.44 4.87 24.47
N GLU A 323 24.67 4.93 24.98
CA GLU A 323 25.87 4.66 24.18
C GLU A 323 25.91 3.21 23.69
N ALA A 324 25.49 2.26 24.52
CA ALA A 324 25.34 0.87 24.12
C ALA A 324 24.29 0.70 23.00
N ALA A 325 23.16 1.39 23.10
CA ALA A 325 22.12 1.38 22.07
C ALA A 325 22.62 1.98 20.75
N ILE A 326 23.35 3.11 20.78
CA ILE A 326 23.99 3.72 19.60
C ILE A 326 24.92 2.71 18.94
N LYS A 327 25.84 2.12 19.71
CA LYS A 327 26.81 1.15 19.20
C LYS A 327 26.12 -0.06 18.56
N ALA A 328 25.07 -0.58 19.18
CA ALA A 328 24.37 -1.75 18.68
C ALA A 328 23.57 -1.45 17.41
N ARG A 329 22.84 -0.33 17.37
CA ARG A 329 21.85 -0.02 16.32
C ARG A 329 22.44 0.70 15.10
N ILE A 330 23.45 1.54 15.30
CA ILE A 330 24.02 2.41 14.26
C ILE A 330 25.55 2.50 14.30
N LEU A 331 26.22 1.66 15.10
CA LEU A 331 27.67 1.54 15.24
C LEU A 331 28.35 2.72 15.96
N THR A 332 28.13 3.95 15.50
CA THR A 332 28.86 5.13 15.99
C THR A 332 27.99 6.40 16.02
N PRO A 333 28.28 7.39 16.87
CA PRO A 333 27.52 8.64 16.96
C PRO A 333 27.65 9.54 15.71
N GLU A 334 28.67 9.35 14.86
CA GLU A 334 28.81 10.03 13.56
C GLU A 334 27.66 9.71 12.60
N ASN A 335 26.95 8.60 12.83
CA ASN A 335 25.80 8.20 12.03
C ASN A 335 24.48 8.87 12.46
N ILE A 336 24.55 9.90 13.33
CA ILE A 336 23.39 10.69 13.77
C ILE A 336 23.48 12.11 13.21
N TYR A 337 22.46 12.49 12.44
CA TYR A 337 22.26 13.86 11.97
C TYR A 337 20.97 14.43 12.58
N VAL A 338 21.08 15.50 13.37
CA VAL A 338 19.92 16.16 14.02
C VAL A 338 19.23 17.04 12.98
N SER A 339 18.30 16.46 12.23
CA SER A 339 17.74 17.07 11.02
C SER A 339 16.90 18.31 11.31
N SER A 340 16.26 18.41 12.47
CA SER A 340 15.53 19.62 12.88
C SER A 340 16.43 20.85 13.04
N HIS A 341 17.74 20.65 13.23
CA HIS A 341 18.73 21.72 13.34
C HIS A 341 19.74 21.73 12.18
N GLN A 342 19.57 20.81 11.22
CA GLN A 342 20.49 20.58 10.12
C GLN A 342 21.95 20.47 10.56
N ARG A 343 22.20 19.66 11.59
CA ARG A 343 23.50 19.63 12.27
C ARG A 343 23.97 18.22 12.59
N GLN A 344 25.27 17.97 12.45
CA GLN A 344 25.87 16.71 12.85
C GLN A 344 25.88 16.54 14.38
N PHE A 345 25.52 15.35 14.87
CA PHE A 345 25.42 15.10 16.31
C PHE A 345 26.77 15.26 17.04
N THR A 346 27.88 14.90 16.39
CA THR A 346 29.23 15.01 16.95
C THR A 346 29.66 16.44 17.24
N GLU A 347 29.01 17.44 16.65
CA GLU A 347 29.25 18.83 17.00
C GLU A 347 28.72 19.17 18.39
N TYR A 348 27.53 18.66 18.75
CA TYR A 348 26.97 18.83 20.09
C TYR A 348 27.88 18.19 21.15
N MET A 349 28.46 17.02 20.84
CA MET A 349 29.41 16.32 21.71
C MET A 349 30.67 17.17 21.94
N ARG A 350 31.23 17.76 20.87
CA ARG A 350 32.42 18.63 20.97
C ARG A 350 32.16 19.89 21.78
N GLU A 351 31.04 20.57 21.56
CA GLU A 351 30.67 21.77 22.32
C GLU A 351 30.49 21.51 23.81
N ARG A 352 30.00 20.32 24.16
CA ARG A 352 29.75 19.92 25.55
C ARG A 352 30.94 19.26 26.22
N ASN A 353 31.96 18.87 25.46
CA ASN A 353 33.05 18.00 25.92
C ASN A 353 32.50 16.76 26.66
N ALA A 354 31.51 16.09 26.05
CA ALA A 354 30.76 15.01 26.67
C ALA A 354 30.57 13.81 25.72
N GLY A 355 30.37 12.62 26.30
CA GLY A 355 30.02 11.41 25.58
C GLY A 355 28.66 11.51 24.88
N ALA A 356 28.37 10.56 24.00
CA ALA A 356 27.13 10.56 23.21
C ALA A 356 25.90 10.39 24.11
N GLY A 357 25.99 9.57 25.16
CA GLY A 357 24.90 9.34 26.10
C GLY A 357 24.48 10.61 26.83
N GLU A 358 25.45 11.28 27.44
CA GLU A 358 25.24 12.54 28.15
C GLU A 358 24.75 13.66 27.21
N THR A 359 25.28 13.70 25.99
CA THR A 359 24.87 14.68 24.98
C THR A 359 23.40 14.49 24.57
N ILE A 360 22.93 13.25 24.36
CA ILE A 360 21.51 12.99 24.08
C ILE A 360 20.65 13.42 25.26
N ILE A 361 21.02 13.07 26.50
CA ILE A 361 20.26 13.47 27.70
C ILE A 361 20.13 15.00 27.74
N SER A 362 21.23 15.73 27.59
CA SER A 362 21.24 17.21 27.62
C SER A 362 20.39 17.86 26.52
N ILE A 363 20.30 17.25 25.34
CA ILE A 363 19.41 17.72 24.28
C ILE A 363 17.95 17.45 24.68
N LEU A 364 17.67 16.23 25.13
CA LEU A 364 16.31 15.79 25.45
C LEU A 364 15.70 16.50 26.67
N GLU A 365 16.52 17.02 27.58
CA GLU A 365 16.10 17.90 28.68
C GLU A 365 15.43 19.19 28.19
N LYS A 366 15.84 19.69 27.02
CA LYS A 366 15.36 20.95 26.45
C LYS A 366 14.26 20.74 25.42
N GLU A 367 14.39 19.71 24.60
CA GLU A 367 13.56 19.51 23.40
C GLU A 367 13.47 18.03 22.99
N SER A 368 12.72 17.73 21.93
CA SER A 368 12.61 16.37 21.35
C SER A 368 12.84 16.44 19.83
N PRO A 369 14.07 16.70 19.37
CA PRO A 369 14.34 16.91 17.95
C PRO A 369 14.21 15.61 17.16
N SER A 370 13.94 15.75 15.86
CA SER A 370 14.05 14.64 14.92
C SER A 370 15.50 14.44 14.49
N ALA A 371 15.87 13.19 14.23
CA ALA A 371 17.18 12.83 13.75
C ALA A 371 17.09 11.81 12.62
N ILE A 372 18.00 11.94 11.67
CA ILE A 372 18.29 10.96 10.63
C ILE A 372 19.44 10.09 11.15
N MET A 373 19.27 8.77 11.03
CA MET A 373 20.17 7.78 11.61
C MET A 373 20.53 6.76 10.55
N LYS A 374 21.83 6.56 10.30
CA LYS A 374 22.31 5.56 9.32
C LYS A 374 22.35 4.17 9.96
N PHE A 375 21.43 3.31 9.54
CA PHE A 375 21.21 1.97 10.11
C PHE A 375 21.87 0.87 9.28
N GLY A 376 21.86 1.00 7.95
CA GLY A 376 22.05 -0.11 7.04
C GLY A 376 23.31 -0.05 6.18
N ALA A 377 23.52 -1.14 5.45
CA ALA A 377 24.55 -1.29 4.44
C ALA A 377 23.92 -1.57 3.06
N GLU A 378 24.57 -1.08 2.00
CA GLU A 378 24.08 -1.21 0.61
C GLU A 378 23.85 -2.66 0.17
N PRO A 379 24.76 -3.63 0.45
CA PRO A 379 24.53 -5.03 0.06
C PRO A 379 23.28 -5.65 0.68
N ASP A 380 22.97 -5.27 1.92
CA ASP A 380 21.75 -5.71 2.59
C ASP A 380 20.52 -5.08 1.95
N LEU A 381 20.53 -3.76 1.69
CA LEU A 381 19.43 -3.07 1.04
C LEU A 381 19.11 -3.71 -0.32
N ILE A 382 20.11 -3.95 -1.17
CA ILE A 382 19.92 -4.65 -2.45
C ILE A 382 19.31 -6.02 -2.25
N LYS A 383 19.78 -6.79 -1.25
CA LYS A 383 19.24 -8.12 -0.97
C LYS A 383 17.77 -8.07 -0.55
N LEU A 384 17.39 -7.08 0.26
CA LEU A 384 16.01 -6.87 0.70
C LEU A 384 15.11 -6.36 -0.43
N LEU A 385 15.62 -5.50 -1.31
CA LEU A 385 14.91 -5.08 -2.53
C LEU A 385 14.61 -6.27 -3.45
N GLN A 386 15.55 -7.21 -3.57
CA GLN A 386 15.41 -8.43 -4.37
C GLN A 386 14.49 -9.50 -3.74
N PHE A 387 14.13 -9.39 -2.45
CA PHE A 387 13.18 -10.32 -1.84
C PHE A 387 11.80 -10.14 -2.48
N PRO A 388 11.18 -11.17 -3.09
CA PRO A 388 9.93 -10.99 -3.84
C PRO A 388 8.75 -10.41 -3.04
N GLY A 389 8.75 -10.63 -1.72
CA GLY A 389 7.75 -10.14 -0.77
C GLY A 389 8.00 -8.75 -0.19
N SER A 390 9.05 -8.04 -0.63
CA SER A 390 9.29 -6.64 -0.24
C SER A 390 8.54 -5.69 -1.17
N ALA A 391 7.52 -5.01 -0.67
CA ALA A 391 6.94 -3.83 -1.31
C ALA A 391 7.86 -2.62 -1.11
N VAL A 392 7.77 -1.64 -2.00
CA VAL A 392 8.45 -0.36 -1.83
C VAL A 392 7.48 0.60 -1.15
N SER A 393 7.95 1.27 -0.10
CA SER A 393 7.25 2.37 0.56
C SER A 393 8.26 3.35 1.12
N CYS A 394 7.84 4.59 1.33
CA CYS A 394 8.81 5.64 1.62
C CYS A 394 9.06 5.85 3.12
N ASP A 395 8.21 5.31 4.02
CA ASP A 395 8.22 5.69 5.44
C ASP A 395 8.19 7.23 5.58
N CYS A 396 7.33 7.83 4.78
CA CYS A 396 7.18 9.26 4.55
C CYS A 396 5.70 9.52 4.29
N GLY A 397 5.29 10.67 3.77
CA GLY A 397 3.96 10.78 3.18
C GLY A 397 3.77 12.07 2.44
N ALA A 398 2.55 12.32 1.97
CA ALA A 398 2.19 13.64 1.48
C ALA A 398 2.46 14.69 2.56
N SER A 399 3.36 15.62 2.27
CA SER A 399 3.90 16.57 3.26
C SER A 399 4.37 17.85 2.57
N GLU A 400 4.36 18.94 3.32
CA GLU A 400 4.95 20.20 2.88
C GLU A 400 6.48 20.10 2.90
N ALA A 401 7.14 20.82 1.98
CA ALA A 401 8.60 20.84 1.92
C ALA A 401 9.16 21.46 3.20
N HIS A 402 10.05 20.74 3.88
CA HIS A 402 10.73 21.24 5.06
C HIS A 402 12.18 20.71 5.12
N PRO A 403 13.18 21.55 5.50
CA PRO A 403 14.60 21.17 5.52
C PRO A 403 14.97 20.06 6.51
N SER A 404 14.10 19.75 7.47
CA SER A 404 14.32 18.67 8.44
C SER A 404 13.88 17.28 7.95
N LEU A 405 13.23 17.20 6.79
CA LEU A 405 12.77 15.93 6.25
C LEU A 405 13.94 15.06 5.78
N HIS A 406 13.72 13.76 5.73
CA HIS A 406 14.60 12.82 5.05
C HIS A 406 14.33 12.84 3.53
N PRO A 407 15.35 12.68 2.65
CA PRO A 407 15.18 12.72 1.19
C PRO A 407 14.15 11.71 0.64
N ARG A 408 13.90 10.63 1.38
CA ARG A 408 12.83 9.64 1.10
C ARG A 408 11.43 10.25 0.89
N TYR A 409 11.16 11.44 1.44
CA TYR A 409 9.90 12.18 1.23
C TYR A 409 9.71 12.66 -0.21
N PHE A 410 10.80 12.84 -0.98
CA PHE A 410 10.78 13.40 -2.33
C PHE A 410 11.42 12.51 -3.38
N GLY A 411 12.08 11.41 -2.99
CA GLY A 411 12.88 10.60 -3.92
C GLY A 411 12.66 9.09 -3.89
N THR A 412 11.83 8.52 -3.02
CA THR A 412 11.73 7.05 -2.86
C THR A 412 11.45 6.30 -4.17
N PHE A 413 10.34 6.61 -4.86
CA PHE A 413 9.93 5.83 -6.03
C PHE A 413 10.82 6.11 -7.25
N PRO A 414 11.19 7.37 -7.55
CA PRO A 414 12.14 7.68 -8.61
C PRO A 414 13.54 7.13 -8.37
N ARG A 415 14.00 7.02 -7.12
CA ARG A 415 15.27 6.35 -6.78
C ARG A 415 15.24 4.87 -7.14
N ILE A 416 14.13 4.18 -6.89
CA ILE A 416 13.97 2.78 -7.33
C ILE A 416 14.11 2.68 -8.86
N LEU A 417 13.38 3.52 -9.60
CA LEU A 417 13.30 3.43 -11.06
C LEU A 417 14.58 3.91 -11.78
N GLY A 418 15.18 5.00 -11.30
CA GLY A 418 16.42 5.55 -11.84
C GLY A 418 17.65 4.79 -11.36
N HIS A 419 17.86 4.77 -10.04
CA HIS A 419 19.09 4.20 -9.49
C HIS A 419 19.07 2.66 -9.47
N TYR A 420 18.03 2.04 -8.92
CA TYR A 420 18.01 0.58 -8.71
C TYR A 420 17.60 -0.24 -9.95
N VAL A 421 16.82 0.34 -10.87
CA VAL A 421 16.43 -0.33 -12.12
C VAL A 421 17.34 0.07 -13.27
N ARG A 422 17.44 1.37 -13.62
CA ARG A 422 18.19 1.81 -14.81
C ARG A 422 19.70 1.74 -14.62
N GLU A 423 20.23 2.28 -13.52
CA GLU A 423 21.68 2.45 -13.34
C GLU A 423 22.38 1.19 -12.82
N THR A 424 21.96 0.70 -11.66
CA THR A 424 22.62 -0.45 -10.99
C THR A 424 22.09 -1.81 -11.46
N LYS A 425 20.89 -1.84 -12.05
CA LYS A 425 20.21 -3.07 -12.50
C LYS A 425 20.01 -4.09 -11.38
N ALA A 426 19.83 -3.63 -10.15
CA ALA A 426 19.52 -4.47 -8.99
C ALA A 426 18.16 -5.18 -9.14
N MET A 427 17.25 -4.59 -9.92
CA MET A 427 15.89 -5.09 -10.19
C MET A 427 15.47 -4.80 -11.65
N THR A 428 14.45 -5.51 -12.14
CA THR A 428 13.81 -5.19 -13.43
C THR A 428 12.74 -4.11 -13.25
N LEU A 429 12.39 -3.42 -14.34
CA LEU A 429 11.33 -2.41 -14.36
C LEU A 429 9.97 -3.02 -13.96
N GLU A 430 9.65 -4.18 -14.51
CA GLU A 430 8.41 -4.89 -14.23
C GLU A 430 8.30 -5.31 -12.75
N ASP A 431 9.40 -5.77 -12.14
CA ASP A 431 9.40 -6.13 -10.72
C ASP A 431 9.33 -4.90 -9.81
N ALA A 432 10.03 -3.83 -10.17
CA ALA A 432 9.94 -2.56 -9.44
C ALA A 432 8.51 -2.00 -9.45
N VAL A 433 7.86 -1.92 -10.61
CA VAL A 433 6.46 -1.45 -10.70
C VAL A 433 5.53 -2.38 -9.91
N ARG A 434 5.69 -3.71 -10.03
CA ARG A 434 4.93 -4.67 -9.20
C ARG A 434 5.06 -4.37 -7.71
N LYS A 435 6.27 -4.08 -7.23
CA LYS A 435 6.56 -3.77 -5.82
C LYS A 435 6.08 -2.40 -5.36
N MET A 436 5.77 -1.50 -6.28
CA MET A 436 5.21 -0.17 -6.02
C MET A 436 3.70 -0.08 -6.25
N SER A 437 3.06 -1.10 -6.85
CA SER A 437 1.62 -1.09 -7.13
C SER A 437 0.91 -2.41 -6.75
N GLY A 438 1.11 -3.48 -7.51
CA GLY A 438 0.31 -4.70 -7.41
C GLY A 438 0.56 -5.47 -6.12
N LEU A 439 1.83 -5.51 -5.67
CA LEU A 439 2.19 -6.12 -4.39
C LEU A 439 1.64 -5.34 -3.19
N PRO A 440 1.82 -4.01 -3.08
CA PRO A 440 1.11 -3.18 -2.09
C PRO A 440 -0.40 -3.43 -2.03
N ALA A 441 -1.09 -3.40 -3.17
CA ALA A 441 -2.55 -3.61 -3.22
C ALA A 441 -2.93 -4.98 -2.65
N ASN A 442 -2.19 -6.01 -3.04
CA ASN A 442 -2.34 -7.38 -2.55
C ASN A 442 -2.09 -7.51 -1.04
N ILE A 443 -1.04 -6.87 -0.51
CA ILE A 443 -0.68 -6.90 0.92
C ILE A 443 -1.84 -6.38 1.77
N ILE A 444 -2.40 -5.23 1.41
CA ILE A 444 -3.49 -4.62 2.19
C ILE A 444 -4.87 -5.17 1.85
N GLY A 445 -4.98 -5.92 0.75
CA GLY A 445 -6.22 -6.54 0.28
C GLY A 445 -7.03 -5.69 -0.70
N LEU A 446 -6.49 -4.57 -1.20
CA LEU A 446 -7.12 -3.71 -2.20
C LEU A 446 -7.37 -4.48 -3.51
N VAL A 447 -8.58 -4.35 -4.08
CA VAL A 447 -9.06 -5.25 -5.16
C VAL A 447 -9.29 -4.56 -6.50
N ASP A 448 -9.51 -3.24 -6.51
CA ASP A 448 -9.90 -2.46 -7.69
C ASP A 448 -8.77 -1.56 -8.23
N ARG A 449 -7.57 -1.65 -7.64
CA ARG A 449 -6.38 -0.81 -7.91
C ARG A 449 -5.09 -1.62 -7.84
N GLY A 450 -3.99 -0.98 -8.23
CA GLY A 450 -2.63 -1.55 -8.19
C GLY A 450 -2.23 -2.30 -9.46
N PHE A 451 -3.16 -2.46 -10.41
CA PHE A 451 -2.92 -3.06 -11.72
C PHE A 451 -3.58 -2.23 -12.83
N LEU A 452 -3.09 -2.39 -14.07
CA LEU A 452 -3.75 -1.84 -15.26
C LEU A 452 -4.60 -2.94 -15.89
N ALA A 453 -5.90 -2.95 -15.58
CA ALA A 453 -6.85 -3.89 -16.15
C ALA A 453 -8.23 -3.25 -16.35
N VAL A 454 -8.98 -3.78 -17.31
CA VAL A 454 -10.34 -3.30 -17.60
C VAL A 454 -11.23 -3.36 -16.36
N GLY A 455 -11.98 -2.28 -16.12
CA GLY A 455 -12.89 -2.11 -14.99
C GLY A 455 -12.21 -1.66 -13.69
N MET A 456 -10.89 -1.58 -13.62
CA MET A 456 -10.20 -1.01 -12.46
C MET A 456 -10.33 0.51 -12.41
N ALA A 457 -10.19 1.08 -11.21
CA ALA A 457 -10.08 2.52 -11.07
C ALA A 457 -8.83 3.02 -11.84
N ALA A 458 -8.96 4.14 -12.54
CA ALA A 458 -7.91 4.70 -13.37
C ALA A 458 -6.90 5.52 -12.53
N ASP A 459 -6.20 4.82 -11.64
CA ASP A 459 -4.99 5.31 -11.01
C ASP A 459 -3.79 4.91 -11.87
N ILE A 460 -3.20 5.89 -12.57
CA ILE A 460 -2.20 5.64 -13.61
C ILE A 460 -1.04 6.61 -13.43
N THR A 461 0.18 6.11 -13.52
CA THR A 461 1.40 6.92 -13.56
C THR A 461 2.09 6.71 -14.90
N VAL A 462 2.40 7.81 -15.58
CA VAL A 462 3.14 7.86 -16.83
C VAL A 462 4.49 8.53 -16.59
N PHE A 463 5.58 7.84 -16.88
CA PHE A 463 6.93 8.35 -16.65
C PHE A 463 7.89 7.99 -17.78
N ASP A 464 8.94 8.80 -17.91
CA ASP A 464 10.04 8.56 -18.83
C ASP A 464 11.08 7.64 -18.17
N PRO A 465 11.24 6.39 -18.65
CA PRO A 465 12.22 5.47 -18.06
C PRO A 465 13.66 5.93 -18.26
N ALA A 466 13.94 6.80 -19.24
CA ALA A 466 15.29 7.31 -19.51
C ALA A 466 15.72 8.39 -18.51
N THR A 467 14.79 9.20 -18.00
CA THR A 467 15.12 10.37 -17.16
C THR A 467 14.69 10.26 -15.71
N ILE A 468 13.77 9.36 -15.35
CA ILE A 468 13.25 9.26 -13.97
C ILE A 468 14.37 9.08 -12.94
N ILE A 469 14.46 9.97 -11.95
CA ILE A 469 15.48 9.95 -10.90
C ILE A 469 15.08 10.85 -9.71
N ASP A 470 15.59 10.53 -8.53
CA ASP A 470 15.55 11.39 -7.35
C ASP A 470 16.68 12.42 -7.34
N HIS A 471 16.36 13.65 -6.94
CA HIS A 471 17.36 14.70 -6.70
C HIS A 471 17.55 15.02 -5.22
N ALA A 472 16.63 14.57 -4.35
CA ALA A 472 16.66 14.84 -2.93
C ALA A 472 17.89 14.22 -2.24
N THR A 473 18.61 15.04 -1.48
CA THR A 473 19.79 14.64 -0.69
C THR A 473 19.54 14.85 0.81
N TYR A 474 20.46 14.44 1.67
CA TYR A 474 20.31 14.69 3.11
C TYR A 474 20.41 16.19 3.45
N GLU A 475 21.18 16.94 2.67
CA GLU A 475 21.40 18.38 2.82
C GLU A 475 20.27 19.19 2.16
N GLN A 476 19.72 18.69 1.05
CA GLN A 476 18.61 19.30 0.32
C GLN A 476 17.48 18.28 0.11
N PRO A 477 16.73 17.94 1.18
CA PRO A 477 15.80 16.80 1.17
C PRO A 477 14.49 17.03 0.42
N THR A 478 14.26 18.25 -0.05
CA THR A 478 13.01 18.66 -0.72
C THR A 478 13.18 18.94 -2.20
N LEU A 479 14.33 18.58 -2.79
CA LEU A 479 14.49 18.67 -4.25
C LEU A 479 13.51 17.71 -4.92
N ALA A 480 12.71 18.24 -5.84
CA ALA A 480 11.72 17.45 -6.55
C ALA A 480 12.40 16.40 -7.43
N SER A 481 11.78 15.22 -7.52
CA SER A 481 12.18 14.21 -8.49
C SER A 481 11.84 14.61 -9.92
N GLU A 482 12.48 13.96 -10.88
CA GLU A 482 12.28 14.16 -12.32
C GLU A 482 11.67 12.91 -12.98
N GLY A 483 11.06 13.07 -14.16
CA GLY A 483 10.72 11.99 -15.09
C GLY A 483 9.27 11.53 -15.05
N VAL A 484 8.51 11.81 -14.00
CA VAL A 484 7.06 11.59 -13.98
C VAL A 484 6.37 12.67 -14.83
N ARG A 485 5.61 12.26 -15.85
CA ARG A 485 4.98 13.15 -16.84
C ARG A 485 3.50 13.37 -16.56
N HIS A 486 2.77 12.31 -16.23
CA HIS A 486 1.35 12.39 -15.90
C HIS A 486 1.02 11.45 -14.75
N VAL A 487 0.13 11.88 -13.87
CA VAL A 487 -0.51 11.04 -12.85
C VAL A 487 -2.00 11.26 -12.91
N LEU A 488 -2.74 10.18 -13.15
CA LEU A 488 -4.18 10.16 -13.04
C LEU A 488 -4.56 9.52 -11.71
N VAL A 489 -5.45 10.15 -10.96
CA VAL A 489 -6.06 9.60 -9.74
C VAL A 489 -7.56 9.55 -10.00
N ASN A 490 -8.15 8.36 -9.91
CA ASN A 490 -9.55 8.13 -10.27
C ASN A 490 -9.90 8.64 -11.68
N GLY A 491 -8.95 8.54 -12.63
CA GLY A 491 -9.10 8.97 -14.02
C GLY A 491 -8.96 10.48 -14.30
N HIS A 492 -8.70 11.28 -13.28
CA HIS A 492 -8.49 12.73 -13.41
C HIS A 492 -7.02 13.09 -13.22
N PHE A 493 -6.52 14.10 -13.93
CA PHE A 493 -5.11 14.51 -13.84
C PHE A 493 -4.83 15.19 -12.50
N ALA A 494 -4.11 14.48 -11.62
CA ALA A 494 -3.51 15.05 -10.42
C ALA A 494 -2.15 15.70 -10.72
N LEU A 495 -1.41 15.15 -11.69
CA LEU A 495 -0.20 15.72 -12.26
C LEU A 495 -0.27 15.63 -13.78
N ARG A 496 0.07 16.73 -14.46
CA ARG A 496 0.05 16.83 -15.92
C ARG A 496 1.27 17.59 -16.41
N ASP A 497 1.94 17.05 -17.43
CA ASP A 497 3.14 17.64 -18.02
C ASP A 497 4.24 17.94 -16.98
N GLY A 498 4.38 17.06 -15.99
CA GLY A 498 5.35 17.20 -14.89
C GLY A 498 4.92 18.13 -13.76
N GLN A 499 3.73 18.73 -13.80
CA GLN A 499 3.25 19.69 -12.80
C GLN A 499 1.97 19.23 -12.11
N ALA A 500 1.92 19.36 -10.78
CA ALA A 500 0.71 19.08 -10.02
C ALA A 500 -0.40 20.07 -10.41
N THR A 501 -1.61 19.56 -10.65
CA THR A 501 -2.75 20.39 -11.11
C THR A 501 -3.44 21.14 -9.97
N GLY A 502 -3.25 20.67 -8.73
CA GLY A 502 -3.94 21.17 -7.54
C GLY A 502 -5.37 20.65 -7.37
N GLU A 503 -5.87 19.86 -8.33
CA GLU A 503 -7.19 19.24 -8.28
C GLU A 503 -7.31 18.24 -7.12
N LYS A 504 -8.54 18.10 -6.59
CA LYS A 504 -8.84 17.18 -5.48
C LYS A 504 -9.39 15.86 -6.03
N THR A 505 -8.52 15.15 -6.73
CA THR A 505 -8.84 13.93 -7.49
C THR A 505 -8.90 12.67 -6.62
N GLY A 506 -8.35 12.73 -5.41
CA GLY A 506 -8.30 11.63 -4.46
C GLY A 506 -9.59 11.44 -3.67
N ARG A 507 -9.74 10.26 -3.08
CA ARG A 507 -10.83 9.94 -2.14
C ARG A 507 -10.35 9.06 -1.00
N THR A 508 -11.10 9.03 0.08
CA THR A 508 -10.86 8.05 1.14
C THR A 508 -11.21 6.65 0.65
N LEU A 509 -10.40 5.67 1.06
CA LEU A 509 -10.59 4.26 0.75
C LEU A 509 -10.86 3.50 2.05
N ALA A 510 -11.95 2.73 2.07
CA ALA A 510 -12.33 1.89 3.19
C ALA A 510 -12.23 0.42 2.78
N ARG A 511 -11.67 -0.40 3.67
CA ARG A 511 -11.63 -1.84 3.51
C ARG A 511 -12.99 -2.46 3.85
N SER A 512 -13.38 -3.51 3.13
CA SER A 512 -14.51 -4.37 3.50
C SER A 512 -14.05 -5.80 3.90
N PRO A 513 -14.87 -6.58 4.64
CA PRO A 513 -14.52 -7.94 5.05
C PRO A 513 -14.16 -8.91 3.92
N ASP A 514 -14.69 -8.68 2.72
CA ASP A 514 -14.47 -9.46 1.49
C ASP A 514 -13.26 -8.96 0.67
N MET A 515 -12.37 -8.17 1.28
CA MET A 515 -11.09 -7.73 0.71
C MET A 515 -9.91 -8.33 1.49
N PRO A 516 -9.69 -9.67 1.45
CA PRO A 516 -8.64 -10.30 2.23
C PRO A 516 -7.25 -9.84 1.78
N SER A 517 -6.37 -9.58 2.75
CA SER A 517 -4.93 -9.48 2.52
C SER A 517 -4.46 -10.79 1.89
N ARG A 518 -3.77 -10.67 0.75
CA ARG A 518 -3.41 -11.80 -0.08
C ARG A 518 -2.17 -11.45 -0.92
N PRO A 519 -1.01 -11.94 -0.57
CA PRO A 519 0.16 -11.83 -1.44
C PRO A 519 -0.01 -12.80 -2.61
N MET A 520 -0.59 -12.30 -3.69
CA MET A 520 -0.84 -13.13 -4.88
C MET A 520 0.41 -13.25 -5.74
N ARG A 521 0.69 -14.48 -6.16
CA ARG A 521 1.51 -14.75 -7.34
C ARG A 521 0.64 -14.49 -8.57
N THR A 522 0.86 -13.35 -9.20
CA THR A 522 0.11 -12.83 -10.35
C THR A 522 0.17 -13.75 -11.57
N LEU A 523 1.27 -14.49 -11.77
CA LEU A 523 1.54 -15.38 -12.90
C LEU A 523 1.04 -16.82 -12.70
N GLN A 524 -0.19 -17.00 -12.24
CA GLN A 524 -0.82 -18.32 -12.07
C GLN A 524 -2.05 -18.46 -12.96
N THR A 525 -2.35 -19.69 -13.37
CA THR A 525 -3.60 -19.95 -14.08
C THR A 525 -4.73 -20.02 -13.08
N ARG A 526 -5.81 -19.27 -13.33
CA ARG A 526 -6.97 -19.18 -12.45
C ARG A 526 -8.22 -19.50 -13.23
N SER A 527 -9.13 -20.24 -12.61
CA SER A 527 -10.47 -20.46 -13.15
C SER A 527 -11.50 -20.35 -12.04
N ILE A 528 -12.60 -19.66 -12.34
CA ILE A 528 -13.74 -19.56 -11.44
C ILE A 528 -15.01 -19.95 -12.19
N SER A 529 -15.92 -20.61 -11.49
CA SER A 529 -17.26 -20.87 -11.98
C SER A 529 -18.27 -20.73 -10.85
N ALA A 530 -19.43 -20.14 -11.12
CA ALA A 530 -20.56 -20.09 -10.20
C ALA A 530 -21.88 -20.07 -10.98
N LYS A 531 -22.95 -20.61 -10.40
CA LYS A 531 -24.28 -20.58 -11.01
C LYS A 531 -25.37 -20.40 -9.96
N THR A 532 -26.32 -19.52 -10.24
CA THR A 532 -27.60 -19.39 -9.53
C THR A 532 -28.72 -19.25 -10.57
N PRO A 533 -30.02 -19.28 -10.19
CA PRO A 533 -31.10 -19.03 -11.15
C PRO A 533 -30.98 -17.70 -11.90
N ASN A 534 -30.40 -16.68 -11.25
CA ASN A 534 -30.28 -15.32 -11.78
C ASN A 534 -28.86 -14.95 -12.20
N MET A 535 -27.88 -15.87 -12.15
CA MET A 535 -26.48 -15.58 -12.44
C MET A 535 -25.73 -16.78 -13.02
N THR A 536 -24.87 -16.53 -14.00
CA THR A 536 -23.93 -17.51 -14.55
C THR A 536 -22.55 -16.87 -14.61
N LEU A 537 -21.54 -17.59 -14.12
CA LEU A 537 -20.14 -17.19 -14.10
C LEU A 537 -19.28 -18.37 -14.50
N GLN A 538 -18.42 -18.17 -15.50
CA GLN A 538 -17.34 -19.07 -15.85
C GLN A 538 -16.23 -18.24 -16.48
N LEU A 539 -15.13 -18.06 -15.75
CA LEU A 539 -13.95 -17.33 -16.23
C LEU A 539 -12.69 -18.17 -16.06
N THR A 540 -11.76 -17.99 -16.99
CA THR A 540 -10.41 -18.53 -16.90
C THR A 540 -9.41 -17.47 -17.32
N GLN A 541 -8.33 -17.36 -16.56
CA GLN A 541 -7.19 -16.52 -16.87
C GLN A 541 -5.93 -17.39 -16.87
N ALA A 542 -5.25 -17.44 -18.02
CA ALA A 542 -3.92 -18.06 -18.10
C ALA A 542 -2.88 -17.17 -17.41
N SER A 543 -1.74 -17.74 -17.00
CA SER A 543 -0.67 -17.02 -16.29
C SER A 543 -0.20 -15.73 -16.97
N ASN A 544 -0.24 -15.67 -18.31
CA ASN A 544 0.20 -14.53 -19.12
C ASN A 544 -0.90 -13.98 -20.05
N GLY A 545 -2.18 -14.17 -19.71
CA GLY A 545 -3.30 -13.76 -20.54
C GLY A 545 -4.36 -12.97 -19.76
N GLY A 546 -5.24 -12.27 -20.47
CA GLY A 546 -6.46 -11.69 -19.89
C GLY A 546 -7.48 -12.76 -19.53
N ALA A 547 -8.37 -12.43 -18.59
CA ALA A 547 -9.47 -13.32 -18.24
C ALA A 547 -10.47 -13.43 -19.39
N ARG A 548 -10.97 -14.64 -19.66
CA ARG A 548 -11.96 -14.92 -20.71
C ARG A 548 -13.05 -15.85 -20.21
N GLY A 549 -14.24 -15.71 -20.77
CA GLY A 549 -15.37 -16.58 -20.51
C GLY A 549 -16.68 -15.82 -20.49
N VAL A 550 -17.60 -16.24 -19.62
CA VAL A 550 -18.95 -15.70 -19.54
C VAL A 550 -19.25 -15.24 -18.11
N PHE A 551 -19.89 -14.08 -18.00
CA PHE A 551 -20.52 -13.64 -16.78
C PHE A 551 -21.81 -12.91 -17.13
N SER A 552 -22.89 -13.22 -16.42
CA SER A 552 -24.16 -12.53 -16.57
C SER A 552 -24.98 -12.67 -15.30
N PHE A 553 -25.76 -11.64 -14.96
CA PHE A 553 -26.72 -11.71 -13.87
C PHE A 553 -27.97 -10.87 -14.17
N ILE A 554 -29.02 -11.10 -13.39
CA ILE A 554 -30.30 -10.37 -13.46
C ILE A 554 -30.47 -9.58 -12.18
N ASP A 555 -30.72 -8.29 -12.33
CA ASP A 555 -31.00 -7.35 -11.22
C ASP A 555 -32.16 -6.43 -11.61
N ASP A 556 -33.25 -6.44 -10.84
CA ASP A 556 -34.50 -5.72 -11.12
C ASP A 556 -35.02 -5.88 -12.56
N ASN A 557 -35.13 -7.11 -13.04
CA ASN A 557 -35.52 -7.47 -14.42
C ASN A 557 -34.58 -6.97 -15.53
N LYS A 558 -33.43 -6.37 -15.17
CA LYS A 558 -32.38 -5.99 -16.12
C LYS A 558 -31.32 -7.08 -16.17
N GLN A 559 -30.98 -7.52 -17.36
CA GLN A 559 -29.94 -8.53 -17.57
C GLN A 559 -28.63 -7.85 -17.94
N PHE A 560 -27.60 -8.06 -17.13
CA PHE A 560 -26.23 -7.61 -17.40
C PHE A 560 -25.41 -8.76 -17.97
N ARG A 561 -24.56 -8.47 -18.96
CA ARG A 561 -23.65 -9.44 -19.57
C ARG A 561 -22.24 -8.88 -19.66
N LEU A 562 -21.27 -9.75 -19.48
CA LEU A 562 -19.85 -9.46 -19.67
C LEU A 562 -19.59 -9.04 -21.11
N VAL A 563 -18.97 -7.87 -21.26
CA VAL A 563 -18.35 -7.45 -22.52
C VAL A 563 -16.88 -7.82 -22.51
N GLU A 564 -16.19 -7.51 -21.42
CA GLU A 564 -14.76 -7.76 -21.27
C GLU A 564 -14.43 -7.95 -19.78
N ALA A 565 -13.60 -8.96 -19.47
CA ALA A 565 -13.11 -9.19 -18.12
C ALA A 565 -11.73 -8.54 -17.97
N GLY A 566 -11.51 -7.94 -16.79
CA GLY A 566 -10.22 -7.44 -16.35
C GLY A 566 -9.39 -8.53 -15.68
N LEU A 567 -8.72 -8.17 -14.59
CA LEU A 567 -7.84 -9.07 -13.85
C LEU A 567 -8.67 -10.02 -12.97
N LEU A 568 -8.51 -11.33 -13.16
CA LEU A 568 -9.04 -12.35 -12.25
C LEU A 568 -8.03 -12.62 -11.14
N GLN A 569 -8.48 -12.41 -9.91
CA GLN A 569 -7.76 -12.62 -8.67
C GLN A 569 -8.39 -13.79 -7.90
N ALA A 570 -7.59 -14.63 -7.27
CA ALA A 570 -8.09 -15.77 -6.51
C ALA A 570 -7.14 -16.17 -5.38
N HIS A 571 -7.71 -16.49 -4.22
CA HIS A 571 -6.98 -16.94 -3.03
C HIS A 571 -7.89 -17.81 -2.16
N GLY A 572 -7.54 -19.10 -2.00
CA GLY A 572 -8.37 -20.04 -1.24
C GLY A 572 -9.80 -20.14 -1.79
N LYS A 573 -10.80 -19.82 -0.96
CA LYS A 573 -12.23 -19.79 -1.31
C LYS A 573 -12.73 -18.40 -1.75
N TRP A 574 -11.81 -17.47 -1.98
CA TRP A 574 -12.12 -16.11 -2.41
C TRP A 574 -11.62 -15.89 -3.84
N ALA A 575 -12.37 -15.11 -4.62
CA ALA A 575 -11.95 -14.60 -5.92
C ALA A 575 -12.56 -13.22 -6.20
N SER A 576 -11.90 -12.42 -7.02
CA SER A 576 -12.48 -11.20 -7.58
C SER A 576 -12.07 -11.00 -9.02
N PHE A 577 -12.87 -10.23 -9.76
CA PHE A 577 -12.43 -9.70 -11.04
C PHE A 577 -13.12 -8.36 -11.32
N THR A 578 -12.41 -7.48 -11.99
CA THR A 578 -13.02 -6.30 -12.60
C THR A 578 -13.54 -6.65 -13.98
N ALA A 579 -14.50 -5.89 -14.48
CA ALA A 579 -15.13 -6.14 -15.76
C ALA A 579 -15.72 -4.87 -16.37
N ARG A 580 -16.07 -4.99 -17.65
CA ARG A 580 -17.05 -4.15 -18.32
C ARG A 580 -18.27 -4.97 -18.64
N LEU A 581 -19.42 -4.46 -18.22
CA LEU A 581 -20.72 -5.09 -18.39
C LEU A 581 -21.59 -4.24 -19.31
N ARG A 582 -22.54 -4.88 -19.99
CA ARG A 582 -23.59 -4.20 -20.77
C ARG A 582 -24.96 -4.69 -20.32
N GLU A 583 -25.88 -3.75 -20.12
CA GLU A 583 -27.29 -4.10 -19.96
C GLU A 583 -27.84 -4.57 -21.32
N THR A 584 -28.49 -5.74 -21.37
CA THR A 584 -28.88 -6.41 -22.62
C THR A 584 -29.83 -5.57 -23.50
N ARG A 585 -30.65 -4.72 -22.87
CA ARG A 585 -31.56 -3.78 -23.55
C ARG A 585 -31.01 -2.36 -23.65
N GLY A 586 -29.86 -2.09 -23.03
CA GLY A 586 -29.20 -0.80 -23.04
C GLY A 586 -28.06 -0.76 -24.06
N THR A 587 -27.64 0.46 -24.39
CA THR A 587 -26.44 0.69 -25.22
C THR A 587 -25.21 1.02 -24.36
N GLN A 588 -25.42 1.37 -23.09
CA GLN A 588 -24.34 1.77 -22.19
C GLN A 588 -23.62 0.56 -21.60
N GLU A 589 -22.30 0.69 -21.57
CA GLU A 589 -21.39 -0.24 -20.90
C GLU A 589 -20.90 0.39 -19.61
N LEU A 590 -20.69 -0.41 -18.58
CA LEU A 590 -20.38 0.06 -17.23
C LEU A 590 -19.19 -0.73 -16.69
N ALA A 591 -18.28 -0.06 -16.00
CA ALA A 591 -17.27 -0.76 -15.20
C ALA A 591 -17.94 -1.49 -14.03
N ALA A 592 -17.37 -2.62 -13.62
CA ALA A 592 -17.85 -3.38 -12.48
C ALA A 592 -16.71 -4.09 -11.75
N LEU A 593 -16.89 -4.27 -10.45
CA LEU A 593 -16.10 -5.15 -9.60
C LEU A 593 -16.97 -6.29 -9.12
N VAL A 594 -16.49 -7.51 -9.30
CA VAL A 594 -17.18 -8.73 -8.85
C VAL A 594 -16.31 -9.41 -7.81
N ILE A 595 -16.88 -9.73 -6.66
CA ILE A 595 -16.22 -10.46 -5.58
C ILE A 595 -17.05 -11.70 -5.25
N LEU A 596 -16.38 -12.85 -5.19
CA LEU A 596 -16.93 -14.13 -4.78
C LEU A 596 -16.18 -14.56 -3.52
N ASP A 597 -16.90 -14.71 -2.41
CA ASP A 597 -16.29 -15.07 -1.14
C ASP A 597 -17.01 -16.23 -0.49
N GLY A 598 -16.39 -17.41 -0.57
CA GLY A 598 -16.86 -18.64 0.02
C GLY A 598 -16.30 -18.94 1.41
N GLY A 599 -15.48 -18.04 1.96
CA GLY A 599 -14.71 -18.28 3.19
C GLY A 599 -14.62 -17.06 4.09
N ASN A 600 -15.62 -16.18 4.07
CA ASN A 600 -15.66 -15.00 4.94
C ASN A 600 -16.03 -15.42 6.38
N PRO A 601 -15.15 -15.22 7.37
CA PRO A 601 -15.45 -15.58 8.76
C PRO A 601 -16.53 -14.71 9.41
N ILE A 602 -16.72 -13.48 8.92
CA ILE A 602 -17.71 -12.52 9.43
C ILE A 602 -19.08 -12.79 8.80
N ASN A 603 -19.12 -13.18 7.52
CA ASN A 603 -20.32 -13.63 6.83
C ASN A 603 -20.13 -15.07 6.34
N PRO A 604 -20.47 -16.09 7.15
CA PRO A 604 -20.14 -17.49 6.85
C PRO A 604 -20.88 -18.07 5.63
N GLN A 605 -21.88 -17.36 5.10
CA GLN A 605 -22.54 -17.75 3.87
C GLN A 605 -21.67 -17.36 2.68
N ALA A 606 -21.50 -18.29 1.73
CA ALA A 606 -20.82 -17.97 0.49
C ALA A 606 -21.65 -16.96 -0.30
N MET A 607 -21.02 -15.86 -0.72
CA MET A 607 -21.69 -14.76 -1.41
C MET A 607 -20.95 -14.40 -2.69
N ILE A 608 -21.70 -13.89 -3.66
CA ILE A 608 -21.17 -13.08 -4.75
C ILE A 608 -21.73 -11.67 -4.62
N ARG A 609 -20.86 -10.68 -4.78
CA ARG A 609 -21.17 -9.25 -4.79
C ARG A 609 -20.71 -8.65 -6.09
N VAL A 610 -21.54 -7.79 -6.67
CA VAL A 610 -21.26 -7.04 -7.89
C VAL A 610 -21.47 -5.58 -7.57
N GLU A 611 -20.42 -4.79 -7.65
CA GLU A 611 -20.48 -3.33 -7.65
C GLU A 611 -20.38 -2.86 -9.09
N ILE A 612 -21.30 -1.99 -9.50
CA ILE A 612 -21.34 -1.39 -10.83
C ILE A 612 -21.07 0.10 -10.67
N GLU A 613 -20.34 0.66 -11.64
CA GLU A 613 -20.19 2.09 -11.83
C GLU A 613 -21.51 2.85 -11.61
N GLY A 614 -21.43 3.98 -10.89
CA GLY A 614 -22.60 4.75 -10.46
C GLY A 614 -23.16 4.34 -9.09
N GLY A 615 -22.51 3.40 -8.38
CA GLY A 615 -22.84 3.05 -6.99
C GLY A 615 -23.93 1.99 -6.84
N ARG A 616 -24.36 1.35 -7.94
CA ARG A 616 -25.31 0.24 -7.89
C ARG A 616 -24.60 -1.01 -7.39
N HIS A 617 -25.22 -1.71 -6.44
CA HIS A 617 -24.71 -2.98 -5.92
C HIS A 617 -25.75 -4.08 -6.08
N TRP A 618 -25.29 -5.30 -6.32
CA TRP A 618 -26.09 -6.51 -6.37
C TRP A 618 -25.37 -7.63 -5.63
N GLU A 619 -26.13 -8.46 -4.91
CA GLU A 619 -25.58 -9.58 -4.15
C GLU A 619 -26.43 -10.83 -4.29
N SER A 620 -25.79 -12.00 -4.19
CA SER A 620 -26.49 -13.27 -4.17
C SER A 620 -25.76 -14.31 -3.34
N ARG A 621 -26.54 -15.17 -2.67
CA ARG A 621 -26.03 -16.35 -1.96
C ARG A 621 -25.60 -17.41 -2.95
N LEU A 622 -24.54 -18.11 -2.61
CA LEU A 622 -24.02 -19.24 -3.36
C LEU A 622 -24.09 -20.51 -2.49
N ASN A 623 -24.59 -21.61 -3.06
CA ASN A 623 -24.38 -22.90 -2.42
C ASN A 623 -22.94 -23.35 -2.65
N PRO A 624 -22.26 -23.95 -1.66
CA PRO A 624 -20.89 -24.47 -1.82
C PRO A 624 -20.69 -25.49 -2.95
N ARG A 625 -21.77 -26.14 -3.42
CA ARG A 625 -21.75 -27.06 -4.56
C ARG A 625 -21.85 -26.35 -5.92
N ASP A 626 -22.31 -25.10 -5.93
CA ASP A 626 -22.66 -24.34 -7.13
C ASP A 626 -21.57 -23.34 -7.53
N TYR A 627 -20.42 -23.32 -6.83
CA TYR A 627 -19.25 -22.57 -7.24
C TYR A 627 -17.94 -23.34 -7.07
N LYS A 628 -16.92 -22.93 -7.83
CA LYS A 628 -15.58 -23.51 -7.81
C LYS A 628 -14.55 -22.43 -8.10
N ILE A 629 -13.46 -22.42 -7.33
CA ILE A 629 -12.27 -21.60 -7.57
C ILE A 629 -11.09 -22.55 -7.73
N ILE A 630 -10.30 -22.36 -8.78
CA ILE A 630 -9.13 -23.17 -9.11
C ILE A 630 -7.96 -22.22 -9.34
N VAL A 631 -6.83 -22.48 -8.67
CA VAL A 631 -5.55 -21.81 -8.90
C VAL A 631 -4.52 -22.90 -9.18
N ARG A 632 -3.80 -22.78 -10.30
CA ARG A 632 -2.79 -23.74 -10.77
C ARG A 632 -1.48 -23.05 -11.13
#